data_AF-A0A1I4QDJ7-F1
#
_entry.id   AF-A0A1I4QDJ7-F1
#
_cell.length_a   1.000
_cell.length_b   1.000
_cell.length_c   1.000
_cell.angle_alpha   90.00
_cell.angle_beta   90.00
_cell.angle_gamma   90.00
#
_symmetry.space_group_name_H-M   'P 1'
#
loop_
_entity.id
_entity.type
_entity.pdbx_description
1 polymer ?
#
loop_
_entity_poly.entity_id
_entity_poly.type
_entity_poly.pdbx_seq_one_letter_code
_entity_poly.pdbx_strand_id
1 'polypeptide(L)'
;MTIPAALRRILLCLACSAPLTALAQFNAGCTMQPPQAALQAKAYPGYKMERRKANRSIESAPLHDGMQVEIQQGQCVDFVVIAVTLVLPRQAHAEASESELMELARGEIARLKTSAAAGKYDELQQFLAQAHGIPAQRGKRAACKDQSEAQPGQCSWESTGGFIVEVRYRPDTIRVTVTEYTSA
;
A
#
# COMPACT_ATOMS: atom_id res chain seq x y z
N MET A 1 24.60 3.98 60.92
CA MET A 1 23.49 3.01 60.89
C MET A 1 22.24 3.77 60.47
N THR A 2 21.80 3.56 59.24
CA THR A 2 20.69 4.28 58.61
C THR A 2 19.69 3.26 58.09
N ILE A 3 18.44 3.40 58.51
CA ILE A 3 17.30 2.69 57.92
C ILE A 3 16.73 3.60 56.83
N PRO A 4 16.53 3.11 55.59
CA PRO A 4 15.60 3.73 54.68
C PRO A 4 14.36 2.84 54.48
N ALA A 5 13.20 3.46 54.68
CA ALA A 5 11.90 2.91 54.38
C ALA A 5 11.55 3.10 52.90
N ALA A 6 10.88 2.08 52.38
CA ALA A 6 9.77 2.15 51.41
C ALA A 6 10.03 2.47 49.93
N LEU A 7 9.56 1.53 49.12
CA LEU A 7 8.90 1.70 47.82
C LEU A 7 9.68 2.37 46.68
N ARG A 8 10.10 1.54 45.72
CA ARG A 8 9.61 1.53 44.32
C ARG A 8 10.62 0.79 43.46
N ARG A 9 10.20 -0.35 42.90
CA ARG A 9 10.25 -0.63 41.47
C ARG A 9 9.76 -2.05 41.21
N ILE A 10 8.47 -2.11 40.94
CA ILE A 10 7.83 -3.15 40.14
C ILE A 10 8.62 -3.22 38.82
N LEU A 11 9.42 -4.28 38.64
CA LEU A 11 9.97 -4.64 37.33
C LEU A 11 8.90 -5.49 36.63
N LEU A 12 7.88 -4.80 36.09
CA LEU A 12 6.98 -5.38 35.11
C LEU A 12 7.80 -5.52 33.81
N CYS A 13 8.51 -6.62 33.64
CA CYS A 13 8.92 -7.07 32.30
C CYS A 13 7.67 -7.61 31.58
N LEU A 14 6.70 -6.72 31.28
CA LEU A 14 5.82 -6.95 30.15
C LEU A 14 6.64 -6.58 28.92
N ALA A 15 7.38 -7.57 28.43
CA ALA A 15 7.88 -7.56 27.07
C ALA A 15 6.70 -7.23 26.16
N CYS A 16 6.76 -6.04 25.57
CA CYS A 16 5.91 -5.59 24.49
C CYS A 16 6.20 -6.48 23.28
N SER A 17 5.69 -7.71 23.32
CA SER A 17 5.62 -8.60 22.19
C SER A 17 4.41 -8.18 21.39
N ALA A 18 4.50 -7.02 20.74
CA ALA A 18 3.54 -6.65 19.72
C ALA A 18 3.54 -7.78 18.68
N PRO A 19 2.39 -8.41 18.41
CA PRO A 19 2.33 -9.55 17.52
C PRO A 19 2.72 -9.10 16.10
N LEU A 20 3.93 -9.48 15.68
CA LEU A 20 4.33 -9.58 14.27
C LEU A 20 3.59 -10.74 13.55
N THR A 21 2.53 -11.29 14.15
CA THR A 21 1.76 -12.43 13.65
C THR A 21 0.70 -12.08 12.61
N ALA A 22 0.45 -10.81 12.29
CA ALA A 22 -0.48 -10.45 11.21
C ALA A 22 0.01 -10.84 9.79
N LEU A 23 1.27 -11.31 9.66
CA LEU A 23 1.82 -11.79 8.38
C LEU A 23 1.98 -13.33 8.33
N ALA A 24 1.66 -14.05 9.41
CA ALA A 24 1.96 -15.48 9.53
C ALA A 24 0.84 -16.43 9.10
N GLN A 25 -0.40 -15.96 8.85
CA GLN A 25 -1.54 -16.81 8.47
C GLN A 25 -1.77 -16.94 6.95
N PHE A 26 -0.79 -16.60 6.10
CA PHE A 26 -0.94 -16.63 4.63
C PHE A 26 -0.58 -17.96 3.95
N ASN A 27 -0.45 -19.07 4.70
CA ASN A 27 -0.06 -20.37 4.13
C ASN A 27 -1.18 -21.41 4.25
N ALA A 28 -1.63 -21.85 3.07
CA ALA A 28 -2.50 -22.98 2.73
C ALA A 28 -3.97 -22.62 2.43
N GLY A 29 -4.30 -22.49 1.13
CA GLY A 29 -5.70 -22.65 0.69
C GLY A 29 -6.24 -21.68 -0.36
N CYS A 30 -5.46 -20.74 -0.93
CA CYS A 30 -6.01 -19.89 -2.00
C CYS A 30 -6.15 -20.67 -3.31
N THR A 31 -7.37 -21.09 -3.64
CA THR A 31 -7.72 -21.91 -4.82
C THR A 31 -8.08 -21.07 -6.05
N MET A 32 -7.98 -19.75 -5.97
CA MET A 32 -8.28 -18.82 -7.07
C MET A 32 -7.24 -18.90 -8.20
N GLN A 33 -7.64 -18.50 -9.42
CA GLN A 33 -6.71 -18.30 -10.53
C GLN A 33 -5.71 -17.18 -10.18
N PRO A 34 -4.44 -17.28 -10.63
CA PRO A 34 -3.47 -16.22 -10.40
C PRO A 34 -3.92 -14.92 -11.11
N PRO A 35 -3.59 -13.75 -10.55
CA PRO A 35 -3.95 -12.47 -11.16
C PRO A 35 -3.46 -12.38 -12.61
N GLN A 36 -4.33 -11.87 -13.48
CA GLN A 36 -3.94 -11.50 -14.85
C GLN A 36 -3.05 -10.25 -14.81
N ALA A 37 -2.25 -10.06 -15.86
CA ALA A 37 -1.43 -8.86 -15.98
C ALA A 37 -2.31 -7.60 -15.93
N ALA A 38 -1.89 -6.63 -15.14
CA ALA A 38 -2.48 -5.32 -14.99
C ALA A 38 -2.06 -4.36 -16.12
N LEU A 39 -0.78 -4.41 -16.52
CA LEU A 39 -0.22 -3.52 -17.54
C LEU A 39 -0.27 -4.16 -18.93
N GLN A 40 -0.49 -3.33 -19.95
CA GLN A 40 -0.30 -3.77 -21.34
C GLN A 40 1.20 -3.91 -21.63
N ALA A 41 1.75 -5.11 -21.51
CA ALA A 41 3.20 -5.36 -21.64
C ALA A 41 3.85 -4.70 -22.87
N LYS A 42 3.18 -4.74 -24.04
CA LYS A 42 3.69 -4.14 -25.30
C LYS A 42 3.79 -2.61 -25.27
N ALA A 43 3.10 -1.96 -24.34
CA ALA A 43 3.12 -0.51 -24.20
C ALA A 43 4.34 0.01 -23.43
N TYR A 44 5.10 -0.86 -22.75
CA TYR A 44 6.23 -0.48 -21.89
C TYR A 44 7.50 -1.26 -22.24
N PRO A 45 8.47 -0.63 -22.92
CA PRO A 45 9.79 -1.22 -23.10
C PRO A 45 10.43 -1.49 -21.73
N GLY A 46 10.80 -2.74 -21.46
CA GLY A 46 11.38 -3.13 -20.16
C GLY A 46 10.36 -3.57 -19.10
N TYR A 47 9.09 -3.79 -19.48
CA TYR A 47 8.10 -4.47 -18.65
C TYR A 47 8.62 -5.81 -18.12
N LYS A 48 8.35 -6.08 -16.84
CA LYS A 48 8.62 -7.36 -16.18
C LYS A 48 7.40 -7.79 -15.38
N MET A 49 7.13 -9.09 -15.36
CA MET A 49 6.13 -9.70 -14.49
C MET A 49 6.73 -10.88 -13.77
N GLU A 50 6.48 -10.95 -12.48
CA GLU A 50 6.85 -12.07 -11.63
C GLU A 50 5.60 -12.63 -10.94
N ARG A 51 5.40 -13.94 -11.07
CA ARG A 51 4.36 -14.66 -10.33
C ARG A 51 4.96 -15.22 -9.05
N ARG A 52 4.29 -14.99 -7.93
CA ARG A 52 4.68 -15.43 -6.59
C ARG A 52 3.69 -16.47 -6.07
N LYS A 53 4.11 -17.22 -5.03
CA LYS A 53 3.24 -18.16 -4.33
C LYS A 53 2.01 -17.44 -3.73
N ALA A 54 0.94 -18.22 -3.53
CA ALA A 54 -0.35 -17.78 -2.99
C ALA A 54 -1.04 -16.70 -3.87
N ASN A 55 -1.16 -16.97 -5.18
CA ASN A 55 -1.91 -16.13 -6.14
C ASN A 55 -1.52 -14.65 -6.10
N ARG A 56 -0.21 -14.40 -6.10
CA ARG A 56 0.36 -13.06 -6.13
C ARG A 56 1.12 -12.81 -7.42
N SER A 57 1.02 -11.59 -7.92
CA SER A 57 1.85 -11.09 -9.00
C SER A 57 2.52 -9.78 -8.59
N ILE A 58 3.70 -9.54 -9.14
CA ILE A 58 4.36 -8.24 -9.12
C ILE A 58 4.72 -7.92 -10.57
N GLU A 59 4.24 -6.79 -11.04
CA GLU A 59 4.56 -6.22 -12.34
C GLU A 59 5.37 -4.96 -12.15
N SER A 60 6.30 -4.69 -13.05
CA SER A 60 7.06 -3.44 -13.05
C SER A 60 7.31 -2.95 -14.46
N ALA A 61 7.22 -1.64 -14.67
CA ALA A 61 7.55 -1.01 -15.94
C ALA A 61 8.18 0.36 -15.72
N PRO A 62 9.19 0.75 -16.53
CA PRO A 62 9.65 2.12 -16.54
C PRO A 62 8.56 3.03 -17.11
N LEU A 63 8.52 4.25 -16.58
CA LEU A 63 7.72 5.36 -17.09
C LEU A 63 8.67 6.41 -17.70
N HIS A 64 8.23 7.67 -17.79
CA HIS A 64 9.09 8.78 -18.19
C HIS A 64 9.93 9.31 -17.02
N ASP A 65 10.92 10.16 -17.33
CA ASP A 65 11.75 10.90 -16.35
C ASP A 65 12.44 10.02 -15.29
N GLY A 66 12.77 8.79 -15.66
CA GLY A 66 13.41 7.82 -14.74
C GLY A 66 12.47 7.26 -13.67
N MET A 67 11.16 7.53 -13.76
CA MET A 67 10.16 6.94 -12.90
C MET A 67 9.89 5.47 -13.28
N GLN A 68 9.34 4.72 -12.32
CA GLN A 68 8.92 3.35 -12.52
C GLN A 68 7.59 3.11 -11.81
N VAL A 69 6.72 2.30 -12.41
CA VAL A 69 5.55 1.76 -11.74
C VAL A 69 5.83 0.32 -11.31
N GLU A 70 5.36 -0.04 -10.12
CA GLU A 70 5.24 -1.42 -9.66
C GLU A 70 3.77 -1.68 -9.29
N ILE A 71 3.19 -2.77 -9.80
CA ILE A 71 1.84 -3.20 -9.43
C ILE A 71 1.93 -4.57 -8.77
N GLN A 72 1.54 -4.63 -7.50
CA GLN A 72 1.40 -5.89 -6.78
C GLN A 72 -0.08 -6.25 -6.68
N GLN A 73 -0.42 -7.48 -7.04
CA GLN A 73 -1.76 -8.02 -6.86
C GLN A 73 -1.71 -9.29 -6.01
N GLY A 74 -2.73 -9.48 -5.19
CA GLY A 74 -2.96 -10.71 -4.44
C GLY A 74 -4.45 -11.02 -4.42
N GLN A 75 -4.80 -12.29 -4.62
CA GLN A 75 -6.19 -12.73 -4.65
C GLN A 75 -6.37 -14.03 -3.89
N CYS A 76 -7.31 -14.04 -2.96
CA CYS A 76 -7.80 -15.21 -2.26
C CYS A 76 -9.33 -15.19 -2.26
N VAL A 77 -9.96 -16.20 -1.66
CA VAL A 77 -11.43 -16.37 -1.71
C VAL A 77 -12.16 -15.22 -1.00
N ASP A 78 -11.55 -14.70 0.04
CA ASP A 78 -12.08 -13.72 0.98
C ASP A 78 -11.56 -12.30 0.74
N PHE A 79 -10.50 -12.12 -0.05
CA PHE A 79 -9.95 -10.80 -0.30
C PHE A 79 -9.25 -10.64 -1.66
N VAL A 80 -9.23 -9.40 -2.13
CA VAL A 80 -8.39 -8.93 -3.24
C VAL A 80 -7.56 -7.74 -2.76
N VAL A 81 -6.28 -7.75 -3.11
CA VAL A 81 -5.33 -6.65 -2.88
C VAL A 81 -4.77 -6.17 -4.21
N ILE A 82 -4.78 -4.87 -4.41
CA ILE A 82 -4.07 -4.22 -5.51
C ILE A 82 -3.26 -3.07 -4.92
N ALA A 83 -1.94 -3.13 -5.02
CA ALA A 83 -1.06 -2.03 -4.64
C ALA A 83 -0.36 -1.50 -5.90
N VAL A 84 -0.51 -0.22 -6.17
CA VAL A 84 0.21 0.50 -7.22
C VAL A 84 1.24 1.40 -6.55
N THR A 85 2.51 1.16 -6.83
CA THR A 85 3.63 1.97 -6.35
C THR A 85 4.24 2.75 -7.51
N LEU A 86 4.26 4.08 -7.39
CA LEU A 86 5.09 4.94 -8.20
C LEU A 86 6.44 5.12 -7.50
N VAL A 87 7.52 4.76 -8.19
CA VAL A 87 8.91 4.90 -7.75
C VAL A 87 9.51 6.08 -8.49
N LEU A 88 9.95 7.08 -7.74
CA LEU A 88 10.42 8.37 -8.22
C LEU A 88 11.90 8.54 -7.89
N PRO A 89 12.74 9.06 -8.80
CA PRO A 89 14.11 9.45 -8.46
C PRO A 89 14.12 10.57 -7.42
N ARG A 90 14.73 10.37 -6.25
CA ARG A 90 14.66 11.33 -5.14
C ARG A 90 15.23 12.70 -5.53
N GLN A 91 16.30 12.73 -6.32
CA GLN A 91 16.96 13.97 -6.76
C GLN A 91 16.03 14.91 -7.54
N ALA A 92 15.05 14.38 -8.28
CA ALA A 92 14.11 15.17 -9.07
C ALA A 92 12.92 15.69 -8.26
N HIS A 93 12.73 15.18 -7.04
CA HIS A 93 11.54 15.42 -6.22
C HIS A 93 11.89 15.70 -4.74
N ALA A 94 13.11 16.18 -4.47
CA ALA A 94 13.61 16.33 -3.10
C ALA A 94 12.78 17.31 -2.26
N GLU A 95 12.25 18.36 -2.89
CA GLU A 95 11.47 19.42 -2.25
C GLU A 95 9.94 19.22 -2.39
N ALA A 96 9.51 18.13 -3.03
CA ALA A 96 8.08 17.87 -3.26
C ALA A 96 7.38 17.49 -1.95
N SER A 97 6.27 18.16 -1.66
CA SER A 97 5.38 17.83 -0.55
C SER A 97 4.69 16.48 -0.77
N GLU A 98 4.23 15.84 0.30
CA GLU A 98 3.43 14.60 0.18
C GLU A 98 2.21 14.78 -0.73
N SER A 99 1.54 15.94 -0.65
CA SER A 99 0.37 16.25 -1.48
C SER A 99 0.73 16.32 -2.96
N GLU A 100 1.83 16.96 -3.32
CA GLU A 100 2.31 17.00 -4.71
C GLU A 100 2.71 15.61 -5.21
N LEU A 101 3.33 14.79 -4.35
CA LEU A 101 3.69 13.40 -4.67
C LEU A 101 2.44 12.52 -4.88
N MET A 102 1.39 12.73 -4.09
CA MET A 102 0.10 12.04 -4.25
C MET A 102 -0.62 12.47 -5.54
N GLU A 103 -0.61 13.77 -5.88
CA GLU A 103 -1.17 14.27 -7.13
C GLU A 103 -0.40 13.78 -8.36
N LEU A 104 0.93 13.73 -8.27
CA LEU A 104 1.76 13.12 -9.31
C LEU A 104 1.39 11.64 -9.49
N ALA A 105 1.31 10.87 -8.39
CA ALA A 105 0.90 9.47 -8.45
C ALA A 105 -0.50 9.29 -9.05
N ARG A 106 -1.46 10.15 -8.71
CA ARG A 106 -2.81 10.15 -9.29
C ARG A 106 -2.75 10.36 -10.80
N GLY A 107 -1.98 11.36 -11.25
CA GLY A 107 -1.80 11.66 -12.66
C GLY A 107 -1.13 10.53 -13.44
N GLU A 108 -0.10 9.90 -12.88
CA GLU A 108 0.57 8.75 -13.52
C GLU A 108 -0.35 7.53 -13.61
N ILE A 109 -1.09 7.22 -12.53
CA ILE A 109 -2.04 6.10 -12.51
C ILE A 109 -3.12 6.28 -13.58
N ALA A 110 -3.64 7.50 -13.73
CA ALA A 110 -4.64 7.83 -14.75
C ALA A 110 -4.14 7.59 -16.19
N ARG A 111 -2.83 7.70 -16.41
CA ARG A 111 -2.18 7.54 -17.73
C ARG A 111 -1.73 6.11 -18.02
N LEU A 112 -1.80 5.20 -17.06
CA LEU A 112 -1.35 3.83 -17.26
C LEU A 112 -2.17 3.17 -18.38
N LYS A 113 -1.45 2.62 -19.37
CA LYS A 113 -1.99 1.68 -20.36
C LYS A 113 -2.14 0.31 -19.72
N THR A 114 -3.38 -0.11 -19.47
CA THR A 114 -3.70 -1.29 -18.66
C THR A 114 -4.48 -2.32 -19.49
N SER A 115 -4.29 -3.61 -19.18
CA SER A 115 -5.07 -4.71 -19.77
C SER A 115 -6.37 -4.96 -19.02
N ALA A 116 -6.58 -4.29 -17.89
CA ALA A 116 -7.82 -4.32 -17.14
C ALA A 116 -8.96 -3.57 -17.88
N ALA A 117 -10.19 -3.78 -17.41
CA ALA A 117 -11.33 -3.01 -17.87
C ALA A 117 -11.11 -1.50 -17.67
N ALA A 118 -11.67 -0.70 -18.57
CA ALA A 118 -11.67 0.76 -18.42
C ALA A 118 -12.22 1.15 -17.04
N GLY A 119 -11.57 2.10 -16.38
CA GLY A 119 -11.94 2.56 -15.05
C GLY A 119 -11.48 1.69 -13.87
N LYS A 120 -10.72 0.61 -14.10
CA LYS A 120 -10.26 -0.29 -13.02
C LYS A 120 -9.54 0.44 -11.86
N TYR A 121 -8.88 1.56 -12.14
CA TYR A 121 -8.11 2.33 -11.17
C TYR A 121 -8.78 3.66 -10.79
N ASP A 122 -10.05 3.87 -11.13
CA ASP A 122 -10.74 5.14 -10.87
C ASP A 122 -10.93 5.37 -9.37
N GLU A 123 -11.27 4.32 -8.61
CA GLU A 123 -11.39 4.42 -7.15
C GLU A 123 -10.06 4.80 -6.47
N LEU A 124 -8.93 4.28 -6.97
CA LEU A 124 -7.61 4.69 -6.48
C LEU A 124 -7.34 6.17 -6.76
N GLN A 125 -7.72 6.65 -7.95
CA GLN A 125 -7.54 8.05 -8.33
C GLN A 125 -8.43 8.98 -7.49
N GLN A 126 -9.69 8.60 -7.27
CA GLN A 126 -10.63 9.33 -6.41
C GLN A 126 -10.11 9.38 -4.97
N PHE A 127 -9.64 8.25 -4.44
CA PHE A 127 -9.03 8.21 -3.12
C PHE A 127 -7.81 9.14 -3.02
N LEU A 128 -6.90 9.12 -3.99
CA LEU A 128 -5.72 10.01 -3.98
C LEU A 128 -6.12 11.49 -4.01
N ALA A 129 -7.17 11.84 -4.75
CA ALA A 129 -7.66 13.22 -4.83
C ALA A 129 -8.18 13.75 -3.47
N GLN A 130 -8.69 12.89 -2.58
CA GLN A 130 -9.15 13.29 -1.24
C GLN A 130 -8.13 13.00 -0.14
N ALA A 131 -7.13 12.15 -0.39
CA ALA A 131 -6.22 11.65 0.63
C ALA A 131 -5.44 12.75 1.35
N HIS A 132 -5.12 13.86 0.67
CA HIS A 132 -4.41 14.98 1.29
C HIS A 132 -5.16 15.60 2.49
N GLY A 133 -6.50 15.52 2.49
CA GLY A 133 -7.36 15.98 3.59
C GLY A 133 -7.49 14.99 4.74
N ILE A 134 -7.03 13.75 4.57
CA ILE A 134 -7.13 12.70 5.59
C ILE A 134 -5.93 12.78 6.54
N PRO A 135 -6.12 12.87 7.87
CA PRO A 135 -5.02 12.86 8.83
C PRO A 135 -4.13 11.62 8.67
N ALA A 136 -2.81 11.82 8.60
CA ALA A 136 -1.88 10.72 8.51
C ALA A 136 -1.73 10.01 9.87
N GLN A 137 -1.82 8.69 9.87
CA GLN A 137 -1.54 7.83 11.02
C GLN A 137 -0.35 6.93 10.68
N ARG A 138 0.75 7.06 11.43
CA ARG A 138 2.00 6.31 11.19
C ARG A 138 2.51 6.42 9.74
N GLY A 139 2.41 7.61 9.15
CA GLY A 139 2.85 7.89 7.77
C GLY A 139 1.91 7.35 6.68
N LYS A 140 0.71 6.90 7.06
CA LYS A 140 -0.30 6.37 6.14
C LYS A 140 -1.57 7.17 6.23
N ARG A 141 -2.28 7.28 5.12
CA ARG A 141 -3.62 7.86 5.07
C ARG A 141 -4.55 6.78 4.55
N ALA A 142 -5.72 6.63 5.17
CA ALA A 142 -6.63 5.54 4.88
C ALA A 142 -8.07 6.02 4.83
N ALA A 143 -8.87 5.38 3.99
CA ALA A 143 -10.31 5.57 3.92
C ALA A 143 -10.98 4.21 3.75
N CYS A 144 -12.07 3.97 4.48
CA CYS A 144 -12.88 2.78 4.28
C CYS A 144 -13.80 2.98 3.07
N LYS A 145 -14.15 1.91 2.34
CA LYS A 145 -15.05 2.02 1.17
C LYS A 145 -16.47 2.48 1.54
N ASP A 146 -16.89 2.20 2.77
CA ASP A 146 -18.17 2.62 3.34
C ASP A 146 -18.19 4.07 3.87
N GLN A 147 -17.13 4.85 3.62
CA GLN A 147 -16.98 6.26 4.03
C GLN A 147 -16.88 6.47 5.54
N SER A 148 -16.74 5.40 6.34
CA SER A 148 -16.43 5.52 7.76
C SER A 148 -15.00 6.01 7.99
N GLU A 149 -14.76 6.63 9.16
CA GLU A 149 -13.42 7.07 9.54
C GLU A 149 -12.48 5.88 9.69
N ALA A 150 -11.30 5.98 9.08
CA ALA A 150 -10.26 4.97 9.19
C ALA A 150 -9.60 5.00 10.58
N GLN A 151 -10.22 4.36 11.57
CA GLN A 151 -9.57 4.10 12.85
C GLN A 151 -8.69 2.83 12.77
N PRO A 152 -7.64 2.70 13.60
CA PRO A 152 -6.85 1.48 13.68
C PRO A 152 -7.73 0.25 13.97
N GLY A 153 -7.83 -0.67 13.02
CA GLY A 153 -8.69 -1.85 13.10
C GLY A 153 -10.13 -1.66 12.62
N GLN A 154 -10.52 -0.47 12.15
CA GLN A 154 -11.86 -0.20 11.59
C GLN A 154 -11.93 -0.11 10.07
N CYS A 155 -10.84 0.18 9.35
CA CYS A 155 -10.72 -0.27 7.96
C CYS A 155 -10.02 -1.64 7.92
N SER A 156 -10.43 -2.54 8.82
CA SER A 156 -9.93 -3.91 8.77
C SER A 156 -10.48 -4.58 7.52
N TRP A 157 -9.80 -5.61 7.07
CA TRP A 157 -10.24 -6.52 6.02
C TRP A 157 -11.65 -7.09 6.22
N GLU A 158 -12.21 -6.96 7.41
CA GLU A 158 -13.51 -7.51 7.80
C GLU A 158 -14.65 -6.51 7.53
N SER A 159 -14.33 -5.22 7.30
CA SER A 159 -15.30 -4.16 7.01
C SER A 159 -15.15 -3.67 5.58
N THR A 160 -15.76 -4.38 4.61
CA THR A 160 -15.99 -3.97 3.20
C THR A 160 -14.78 -3.57 2.33
N GLY A 161 -13.57 -3.54 2.88
CA GLY A 161 -12.37 -3.07 2.19
C GLY A 161 -12.11 -1.57 2.35
N GLY A 162 -11.02 -1.10 1.75
CA GLY A 162 -10.58 0.28 1.91
C GLY A 162 -9.37 0.62 1.08
N PHE A 163 -8.94 1.87 1.20
CA PHE A 163 -7.78 2.40 0.51
C PHE A 163 -6.73 2.88 1.50
N ILE A 164 -5.45 2.70 1.15
CA ILE A 164 -4.33 3.25 1.90
C ILE A 164 -3.35 3.90 0.94
N VAL A 165 -2.87 5.11 1.25
CA VAL A 165 -1.69 5.69 0.61
C VAL A 165 -0.56 5.85 1.62
N GLU A 166 0.65 5.53 1.19
CA GLU A 166 1.88 5.67 1.96
C GLU A 166 2.98 6.27 1.07
N VAL A 167 3.66 7.30 1.57
CA VAL A 167 4.85 7.88 0.94
C VAL A 167 6.08 7.45 1.72
N ARG A 168 6.98 6.70 1.08
CA ARG A 168 8.24 6.24 1.69
C ARG A 168 9.44 6.88 1.03
N TYR A 169 10.27 7.52 1.85
CA TYR A 169 11.54 8.08 1.43
C TYR A 169 12.66 7.04 1.61
N ARG A 170 13.37 6.74 0.54
CA ARG A 170 14.60 5.93 0.52
C ARG A 170 15.79 6.82 0.16
N PRO A 171 17.04 6.36 0.30
CA PRO A 171 18.21 7.17 -0.07
C PRO A 171 18.11 7.75 -1.49
N ASP A 172 17.77 6.93 -2.48
CA ASP A 172 17.79 7.35 -3.89
C ASP A 172 16.40 7.50 -4.53
N THR A 173 15.36 7.02 -3.86
CA THR A 173 14.00 7.00 -4.42
C THR A 173 12.95 7.46 -3.43
N ILE A 174 11.85 8.01 -3.94
CA ILE A 174 10.60 8.19 -3.19
C ILE A 174 9.61 7.15 -3.74
N ARG A 175 8.88 6.47 -2.86
CA ARG A 175 7.88 5.47 -3.26
C ARG A 175 6.52 5.89 -2.76
N VAL A 176 5.61 6.23 -3.67
CA VAL A 176 4.22 6.52 -3.36
C VAL A 176 3.42 5.26 -3.65
N THR A 177 2.92 4.60 -2.61
CA THR A 177 2.16 3.35 -2.75
C THR A 177 0.71 3.61 -2.39
N VAL A 178 -0.19 3.39 -3.34
CA VAL A 178 -1.63 3.38 -3.10
C VAL A 178 -2.14 1.94 -3.17
N THR A 179 -2.90 1.52 -2.17
CA THR A 179 -3.40 0.16 -2.03
C THR A 179 -4.91 0.19 -1.95
N GLU A 180 -5.55 -0.68 -2.72
CA GLU A 180 -6.95 -1.07 -2.57
C GLU A 180 -7.00 -2.45 -1.92
N TYR A 181 -7.83 -2.55 -0.89
CA TYR A 181 -8.26 -3.79 -0.28
C TYR A 181 -9.75 -3.97 -0.55
N THR A 182 -10.13 -5.15 -1.02
CA THR A 182 -11.53 -5.55 -1.19
C THR A 182 -11.74 -6.83 -0.42
N SER A 183 -12.73 -6.85 0.48
CA SER A 183 -13.21 -8.06 1.14
C SER A 183 -14.41 -8.63 0.37
N ALA A 184 -14.54 -9.95 0.30
CA ALA A 184 -15.70 -10.63 -0.28
C ALA A 184 -16.88 -10.70 0.68
#